data_AF-R9IAS2-F1
#
_entry.id   AF-R9IAS2-F1
#
_cell.length_a   1.000
_cell.length_b   1.000
_cell.length_c   1.000
_cell.angle_alpha   90.00
_cell.angle_beta   90.00
_cell.angle_gamma   90.00
#
_symmetry.space_group_name_H-M   'P 1'
#
loop_
_entity.id
_entity.type
_entity.pdbx_description
1 polymer ?
#
loop_
_entity_poly.entity_id
_entity_poly.type
_entity_poly.pdbx_seq_one_letter_code
_entity_poly.pdbx_strand_id
1 'polypeptide(L)'
;MLDEFIITNNLLDDFSDFLQKVSGQTFQFITHNITDKQILCQIDKNEVPFRVIASTGTQSLQLLYFWLKRMNEASFVFIDEFDAFYHFRLAFEVCKRLFALDCQIFTLSHNTYLMTNVKKCAFMFKKNIFSF
;
A
#
# COMPACT_ATOMS: atom_id res chain seq x y z
N MET A 1 -12.37 -0.18 -10.52
CA MET A 1 -11.70 -1.17 -9.65
C MET A 1 -10.99 -0.55 -8.44
N LEU A 2 -9.80 0.07 -8.53
CA LEU A 2 -9.14 0.63 -7.31
C LEU A 2 -9.92 1.82 -6.72
N ASP A 3 -10.20 2.84 -7.54
CA ASP A 3 -10.99 4.01 -7.15
C ASP A 3 -12.36 3.60 -6.60
N GLU A 4 -13.07 2.77 -7.36
CA GLU A 4 -14.37 2.21 -7.00
C GLU A 4 -14.36 1.42 -5.68
N PHE A 5 -13.30 0.67 -5.39
CA PHE A 5 -13.14 0.00 -4.09
C PHE A 5 -13.05 1.02 -2.95
N ILE A 6 -12.25 2.07 -3.13
CA ILE A 6 -12.08 3.11 -2.11
C ILE A 6 -13.40 3.87 -1.90
N ILE A 7 -14.10 4.22 -2.98
CA ILE A 7 -15.38 4.95 -2.95
C ILE A 7 -16.47 4.10 -2.30
N THR A 8 -16.69 2.87 -2.80
CA THR A 8 -17.79 1.99 -2.33
C THR A 8 -17.66 1.61 -0.86
N ASN A 9 -16.43 1.56 -0.33
CA ASN A 9 -16.17 1.22 1.07
C ASN A 9 -16.03 2.46 1.99
N ASN A 10 -16.32 3.67 1.50
CA ASN A 10 -16.16 4.93 2.24
C ASN A 10 -14.75 5.12 2.82
N LEU A 11 -13.72 4.80 2.04
CA LEU A 11 -12.31 4.77 2.46
C LEU A 11 -11.50 5.99 2.02
N LEU A 12 -12.13 7.05 1.51
CA LEU A 12 -11.46 8.24 0.95
C LEU A 12 -10.61 8.99 1.96
N ASP A 13 -11.15 9.27 3.15
CA ASP A 13 -10.43 10.00 4.19
C ASP A 13 -9.24 9.18 4.72
N ASP A 14 -9.47 7.88 4.98
CA ASP A 14 -8.40 6.96 5.40
C ASP A 14 -7.31 6.81 4.31
N PHE A 15 -7.69 6.85 3.03
CA PHE A 15 -6.75 6.86 1.92
C PHE A 15 -5.94 8.17 1.86
N SER A 16 -6.57 9.32 2.11
CA SER A 16 -5.88 10.61 2.18
C SER A 16 -4.85 10.63 3.32
N ASP A 17 -5.27 10.21 4.51
CA ASP A 17 -4.40 10.05 5.68
C ASP A 17 -3.23 9.11 5.39
N PHE A 18 -3.51 8.00 4.71
CA PHE A 18 -2.49 7.03 4.30
C PHE A 18 -1.44 7.67 3.40
N LEU A 19 -1.83 8.47 2.40
CA LEU A 19 -0.90 9.15 1.50
C LEU A 19 -0.07 10.18 2.26
N GLN A 20 -0.71 10.96 3.12
CA GLN A 20 -0.02 11.96 3.94
C GLN A 20 1.04 11.32 4.85
N LYS A 21 0.70 10.23 5.54
CA LYS A 21 1.61 9.54 6.47
C LYS A 21 2.85 8.94 5.77
N VAL A 22 2.73 8.52 4.52
CA VAL A 22 3.78 7.76 3.80
C VAL A 22 4.69 8.63 2.98
N SER A 23 4.06 9.51 2.21
CA SER A 23 4.74 10.32 1.20
C SER A 23 4.70 11.80 1.51
N GLY A 24 3.96 12.22 2.55
CA GLY A 24 3.72 13.64 2.85
C GLY A 24 2.77 14.31 1.85
N GLN A 25 2.19 13.55 0.92
CA GLN A 25 1.30 14.08 -0.11
C GLN A 25 -0.09 14.34 0.48
N THR A 26 -0.63 15.52 0.20
CA THR A 26 -1.99 15.89 0.61
C THR A 26 -2.83 16.10 -0.65
N PHE A 27 -3.99 15.47 -0.70
CA PHE A 27 -4.96 15.63 -1.78
C PHE A 27 -6.29 16.08 -1.18
N GLN A 28 -6.92 17.07 -1.81
CA GLN A 28 -8.28 17.46 -1.47
C GLN A 28 -9.26 16.60 -2.27
N PHE A 29 -9.59 15.42 -1.75
CA PHE A 29 -10.59 14.57 -2.38
C PHE A 29 -11.99 15.18 -2.23
N ILE A 30 -12.78 15.09 -3.29
CA ILE A 30 -14.16 15.58 -3.31
C ILE A 30 -15.07 14.49 -2.75
N THR A 31 -16.16 14.86 -2.08
CA THR A 31 -17.17 13.88 -1.62
C THR A 31 -17.79 13.15 -2.82
N HIS A 32 -17.62 11.83 -2.86
CA HIS A 32 -18.14 11.00 -3.95
C HIS A 32 -19.58 10.53 -3.68
N ASN A 33 -20.38 10.51 -4.75
CA ASN A 33 -21.58 9.68 -4.76
C ASN A 33 -21.17 8.23 -5.00
N ILE A 34 -21.91 7.26 -4.45
CA ILE A 34 -21.63 5.81 -4.60
C ILE A 34 -21.60 5.37 -6.08
N THR A 35 -22.22 6.14 -6.98
CA THR A 35 -22.22 5.90 -8.43
C THR A 35 -20.92 6.31 -9.14
N ASP A 36 -20.03 7.04 -8.46
CA ASP A 36 -18.81 7.56 -9.08
C ASP A 36 -17.76 6.46 -9.26
N LYS A 37 -17.17 6.43 -10.45
CA LYS A 37 -16.20 5.39 -10.84
C LYS A 37 -14.74 5.80 -10.67
N GLN A 38 -14.49 7.05 -10.31
CA GLN A 38 -13.16 7.66 -10.28
C GLN A 38 -13.04 8.61 -9.08
N ILE A 39 -11.87 8.59 -8.43
CA ILE A 39 -11.57 9.56 -7.37
C ILE A 39 -11.26 10.89 -8.05
N LEU A 40 -11.89 11.97 -7.56
CA LEU A 40 -11.70 13.34 -8.03
C LEU A 40 -11.01 14.15 -6.93
N CYS A 41 -10.14 15.05 -7.37
CA CYS A 41 -9.44 15.99 -6.51
C CYS A 41 -9.83 17.41 -6.89
N GLN A 42 -10.03 18.26 -5.88
CA GLN A 42 -10.16 19.69 -6.07
C GLN A 42 -8.76 20.30 -6.26
N ILE A 43 -8.55 20.98 -7.38
CA ILE A 43 -7.37 21.82 -7.64
C ILE A 43 -7.88 23.20 -8.04
N ASP A 44 -7.60 24.19 -7.20
CA ASP A 44 -8.17 25.53 -7.30
C ASP A 44 -9.71 25.48 -7.41
N LYS A 45 -10.26 25.81 -8.58
CA LYS A 45 -11.71 25.78 -8.87
C LYS A 45 -12.12 24.62 -9.78
N ASN A 46 -11.18 23.74 -10.14
CA ASN A 46 -11.40 22.64 -11.07
C ASN A 46 -11.40 21.31 -10.34
N GLU A 47 -12.24 20.40 -10.81
CA GLU A 47 -12.25 19.01 -10.41
C GLU A 47 -11.42 18.21 -11.41
N VAL A 48 -10.40 17.51 -10.92
CA VAL A 48 -9.48 16.76 -11.76
C VAL A 48 -9.42 15.32 -11.27
N PRO A 49 -9.49 14.31 -12.17
CA PRO A 49 -9.33 12.93 -11.76
C PRO A 49 -7.98 12.69 -11.08
N PHE A 50 -8.00 12.01 -9.94
CA PHE A 50 -6.81 11.70 -9.15
C PHE A 50 -5.73 11.03 -9.99
N ARG A 51 -6.12 10.09 -10.87
CA ARG A 51 -5.19 9.38 -11.77
C ARG A 51 -4.37 10.31 -12.67
N VAL A 52 -4.92 11.46 -13.06
CA VAL A 52 -4.24 12.41 -13.96
C VAL A 52 -3.12 13.16 -13.24
N ILE A 53 -3.29 13.42 -11.95
CA ILE A 53 -2.34 14.19 -11.14
C ILE A 53 -1.41 13.28 -10.30
N ALA A 54 -1.81 12.04 -10.07
CA ALA A 54 -1.04 11.06 -9.32
C ALA A 54 0.15 10.56 -10.15
N SER A 55 1.35 10.73 -9.59
CA SER A 55 2.56 10.13 -10.17
C SER A 55 2.48 8.60 -10.16
N THR A 56 3.36 7.95 -10.92
CA THR A 56 3.48 6.48 -10.90
C THR A 56 3.68 5.93 -9.49
N GLY A 57 4.53 6.58 -8.67
CA GLY A 57 4.74 6.22 -7.28
C GLY A 57 3.48 6.37 -6.41
N THR A 58 2.68 7.42 -6.63
CA THR A 58 1.40 7.61 -5.92
C THR A 58 0.35 6.58 -6.35
N GLN A 59 0.34 6.17 -7.62
CA GLN A 59 -0.51 5.07 -8.08
C GLN A 59 -0.08 3.73 -7.49
N SER A 60 1.22 3.48 -7.33
CA SER A 60 1.72 2.30 -6.60
C SER A 60 1.27 2.32 -5.14
N LEU A 61 1.24 3.50 -4.49
CA LEU A 61 0.71 3.67 -3.14
C LEU A 61 -0.80 3.38 -3.07
N GLN A 62 -1.58 3.77 -4.07
CA GLN A 62 -3.00 3.42 -4.16
C GLN A 62 -3.20 1.90 -4.26
N LEU A 63 -2.39 1.21 -5.07
CA LEU A 63 -2.42 -0.24 -5.18
C LEU A 63 -2.05 -0.91 -3.84
N LEU A 64 -1.00 -0.42 -3.17
CA LEU A 64 -0.62 -0.90 -1.85
C LEU A 64 -1.75 -0.74 -0.83
N TYR A 65 -2.42 0.42 -0.82
CA TYR A 65 -3.54 0.68 0.07
C TYR A 65 -4.68 -0.32 -0.12
N PHE A 66 -5.07 -0.57 -1.38
CA PHE A 66 -6.08 -1.57 -1.72
C PHE A 66 -5.74 -2.95 -1.13
N TRP A 67 -4.49 -3.40 -1.31
CA TRP A 67 -4.06 -4.69 -0.79
C TRP A 67 -4.03 -4.72 0.73
N LEU A 68 -3.54 -3.67 1.39
CA LEU A 68 -3.53 -3.62 2.86
C LEU A 68 -4.94 -3.75 3.44
N LYS A 69 -5.95 -3.12 2.83
CA LYS A 69 -7.35 -3.26 3.25
C LYS A 69 -7.87 -4.67 3.04
N ARG A 70 -7.59 -5.30 1.90
CA ARG A 70 -7.97 -6.69 1.62
C ARG A 70 -7.30 -7.68 2.57
N MET A 71 -6.01 -7.50 2.84
CA MET A 71 -5.23 -8.39 3.72
C MET A 71 -5.63 -8.28 5.18
N ASN A 72 -6.16 -7.13 5.61
CA ASN A 72 -6.67 -6.96 6.98
C ASN A 72 -7.93 -7.80 7.26
N GLU A 73 -8.59 -8.32 6.23
CA GLU A 73 -9.74 -9.24 6.36
C GLU A 73 -9.29 -10.71 6.41
N ALA A 74 -8.01 -11.00 6.16
CA ALA A 74 -7.48 -12.35 6.11
C ALA A 74 -6.80 -12.75 7.43
N SER A 75 -6.95 -14.01 7.84
CA SER A 75 -6.23 -14.57 8.99
C SER A 75 -4.78 -14.94 8.66
N PHE A 76 -4.49 -15.21 7.38
CA PHE A 76 -3.18 -15.62 6.89
C PHE A 76 -2.89 -14.99 5.53
N VAL A 77 -1.67 -14.47 5.36
CA VAL A 77 -1.21 -13.84 4.13
C VAL A 77 0.18 -14.36 3.78
N PHE A 78 0.34 -14.83 2.54
CA PHE A 78 1.61 -15.21 1.97
C PHE A 78 1.87 -14.36 0.72
N ILE A 79 3.01 -13.67 0.68
CA ILE A 79 3.40 -12.81 -0.45
C ILE A 79 4.79 -13.21 -0.91
N ASP A 80 4.87 -13.74 -2.11
CA ASP A 80 6.14 -13.98 -2.78
C ASP A 80 6.65 -12.69 -3.46
N GLU A 81 7.97 -12.50 -3.47
CA GLU A 81 8.67 -11.34 -4.04
C GLU A 81 7.95 -9.98 -3.85
N PHE A 82 7.55 -9.67 -2.61
CA PHE A 82 6.66 -8.52 -2.35
C PHE A 82 7.22 -7.16 -2.80
N ASP A 83 8.55 -7.07 -2.99
CA ASP A 83 9.26 -5.84 -3.35
C ASP A 83 9.78 -5.80 -4.81
N ALA A 84 9.44 -6.78 -5.65
CA ALA A 84 9.97 -6.90 -7.02
C ALA A 84 9.82 -5.62 -7.88
N PHE A 85 8.83 -4.78 -7.58
CA PHE A 85 8.53 -3.56 -8.34
C PHE A 85 8.62 -2.27 -7.50
N TYR A 86 9.10 -2.35 -6.26
CA TYR A 86 9.16 -1.19 -5.37
C TYR A 86 10.60 -0.70 -5.19
N HIS A 87 10.81 0.60 -5.35
CA HIS A 87 12.05 1.21 -4.87
C HIS A 87 12.17 1.06 -3.35
N PHE A 88 13.41 0.97 -2.86
CA PHE A 88 13.73 0.62 -1.46
C PHE A 88 12.85 1.30 -0.41
N ARG A 89 12.62 2.62 -0.52
CA ARG A 89 11.81 3.38 0.43
C ARG A 89 10.35 2.91 0.46
N LEU A 90 9.76 2.66 -0.70
CA LEU A 90 8.38 2.17 -0.81
C LEU A 90 8.30 0.74 -0.28
N ALA A 91 9.25 -0.13 -0.64
CA ALA A 91 9.32 -1.50 -0.14
C ALA A 91 9.41 -1.55 1.39
N PHE A 92 10.20 -0.67 2.00
CA PHE A 92 10.32 -0.56 3.45
C PHE A 92 9.01 -0.15 4.13
N GLU A 93 8.27 0.79 3.55
CA GLU A 93 6.98 1.21 4.07
C GLU A 93 5.91 0.11 3.92
N VAL A 94 5.93 -0.62 2.79
CA VAL A 94 5.11 -1.81 2.58
C VAL A 94 5.36 -2.83 3.69
N CYS A 95 6.63 -3.17 3.97
CA CYS A 95 6.99 -4.10 5.06
C CYS A 95 6.41 -3.68 6.40
N LYS A 96 6.64 -2.42 6.81
CA LYS A 96 6.19 -1.93 8.12
C LYS A 96 4.69 -2.11 8.33
N ARG A 97 3.92 -1.86 7.27
CA ARG A 97 2.46 -1.94 7.32
C ARG A 97 1.94 -3.35 7.22
N LEU A 98 2.57 -4.18 6.39
CA LEU A 98 2.29 -5.62 6.38
C LEU A 98 2.42 -6.17 7.80
N PHE A 99 3.57 -6.01 8.45
CA PHE A 99 3.80 -6.53 9.80
C PHE A 99 3.02 -5.83 10.92
N ALA A 100 2.27 -4.77 10.62
CA ALA A 100 1.36 -4.12 11.56
C ALA A 100 -0.09 -4.65 11.45
N LEU A 101 -0.40 -5.45 10.43
CA LEU A 101 -1.71 -6.10 10.30
C LEU A 101 -1.90 -7.16 11.38
N ASP A 102 -3.15 -7.33 11.81
CA ASP A 102 -3.53 -8.35 12.80
C ASP A 102 -3.77 -9.71 12.13
N CYS A 103 -2.75 -10.22 11.44
CA CYS A 103 -2.79 -11.51 10.78
C CYS A 103 -1.41 -12.19 10.71
N GLN A 104 -1.39 -13.50 10.44
CA GLN A 104 -0.13 -14.22 10.24
C GLN A 104 0.40 -13.96 8.83
N ILE A 105 1.58 -13.35 8.74
CA ILE A 105 2.17 -12.94 7.45
C ILE A 105 3.50 -13.64 7.20
N PHE A 106 3.64 -14.18 5.98
CA PHE A 106 4.89 -14.63 5.42
C PHE A 106 5.20 -13.84 4.14
N THR A 107 6.35 -13.21 4.09
CA THR A 107 6.83 -12.47 2.91
C THR A 107 8.17 -12.99 2.44
N LEU A 108 8.35 -13.14 1.14
CA LEU A 108 9.63 -13.46 0.51
C LEU A 108 10.16 -12.24 -0.25
N SER A 109 11.47 -12.02 -0.19
CA SER A 109 12.16 -10.94 -0.89
C SER A 109 13.61 -11.30 -1.14
N HIS A 110 14.15 -10.82 -2.26
CA HIS A 110 15.58 -10.89 -2.56
C HIS A 110 16.38 -9.75 -1.91
N ASN A 111 15.71 -8.74 -1.37
CA ASN A 111 16.32 -7.52 -0.84
C ASN A 111 16.65 -7.66 0.66
N THR A 112 17.83 -8.22 0.92
CA THR A 112 18.37 -8.43 2.28
C THR A 112 18.46 -7.16 3.15
N TYR A 113 18.52 -5.96 2.54
CA TYR A 113 18.52 -4.70 3.29
C TYR A 113 17.18 -4.43 3.98
N LEU A 114 16.05 -4.88 3.41
CA LEU A 114 14.73 -4.76 4.04
C LEU A 114 14.65 -5.64 5.30
N MET A 115 15.19 -6.86 5.25
CA MET A 115 15.15 -7.80 6.37
C MET A 115 15.98 -7.37 7.59
N THR A 116 17.04 -6.58 7.37
CA THR A 116 17.94 -6.16 8.46
C THR A 116 17.31 -5.08 9.36
N ASN A 117 16.39 -4.28 8.82
CA ASN A 117 15.80 -3.12 9.50
C ASN A 117 14.41 -3.37 10.11
N VAL A 118 13.76 -4.51 9.85
CA VAL A 118 12.35 -4.78 10.24
C VAL A 118 12.24 -5.81 11.38
N LYS A 119 13.34 -6.04 12.11
CA LYS A 119 13.53 -7.12 13.10
C LYS A 119 12.31 -7.42 14.00
N LYS A 120 11.68 -8.59 13.77
CA LYS A 120 11.21 -9.50 14.83
C LYS A 120 11.47 -10.99 14.50
N CYS A 121 11.20 -11.45 13.28
CA CYS A 121 11.61 -12.78 12.80
C CYS A 121 11.90 -12.72 11.29
N ALA A 122 13.18 -12.65 10.89
CA ALA A 122 13.58 -12.71 9.48
C ALA A 122 14.48 -13.91 9.26
N PHE A 123 14.07 -14.83 8.39
CA PHE A 123 14.87 -15.98 7.98
C PHE A 123 15.60 -15.65 6.68
N MET A 124 16.93 -15.64 6.73
CA MET A 124 17.76 -15.44 5.55
C MET A 124 18.05 -16.79 4.89
N PHE A 125 17.39 -17.07 3.77
CA PHE A 125 17.66 -18.27 2.99
C PHE A 125 18.94 -18.08 2.16
N LYS A 126 20.03 -18.74 2.55
CA LYS A 126 21.25 -18.88 1.73
C LYS A 126 21.32 -20.32 1.22
N LYS A 127 21.08 -20.53 -0.08
CA LYS A 127 21.18 -21.83 -0.80
C LYS A 127 20.62 -23.03 -0.01
N ASN A 128 19.38 -23.42 -0.27
CA ASN A 128 18.78 -24.73 0.06
C ASN A 128 19.13 -25.35 1.44
N ILE A 129 19.36 -24.55 2.48
CA ILE A 129 19.64 -25.07 3.83
C ILE A 129 18.84 -24.24 4.85
N PHE A 130 17.97 -24.95 5.58
CA PHE A 130 17.28 -24.44 6.76
C PHE A 130 18.27 -24.38 7.94
N SER A 131 18.29 -23.28 8.68
CA SER A 131 18.83 -23.26 10.04
C SER A 131 17.87 -22.47 10.92
N PHE A 132 17.39 -23.14 11.96
CA PHE A 132 16.50 -22.60 12.99
C PHE A 132 17.22 -21.61 13.89
#